data_AF-A0A822CEB4-F1
#
_entry.id   AF-A0A822CEB4-F1
#
_cell.length_a   1.000
_cell.length_b   1.000
_cell.length_c   1.000
_cell.angle_alpha   90.00
_cell.angle_beta   90.00
_cell.angle_gamma   90.00
#
_symmetry.space_group_name_H-M   'P 1'
#
loop_
_entity.id
_entity.type
_entity.pdbx_description
1 polymer ?
#
loop_
_entity_poly.entity_id
_entity_poly.type
_entity_poly.pdbx_seq_one_letter_code
_entity_poly.pdbx_strand_id
1 'polypeptide(L)' 'HISFHVSGVKINSYADAIMSDFEPALITVIAAKFVGATHSSCYFHFTQAVYRAI' A
#
# COMPACT_ATOMS: atom_id res chain seq x y z
N HIS A 1 -1.28 -2.58 -10.36
CA HIS A 1 -2.08 -3.76 -10.74
C HIS A 1 -1.91 -4.83 -9.68
N ILE A 2 -2.98 -5.19 -8.96
CA ILE A 2 -2.94 -6.28 -7.98
C ILE A 2 -3.73 -7.45 -8.58
N SER A 3 -3.11 -8.62 -8.66
CA SER A 3 -3.75 -9.84 -9.14
C SER A 3 -4.05 -10.75 -7.95
N PHE A 4 -5.31 -11.15 -7.83
CA PHE A 4 -5.75 -12.14 -6.87
C PHE A 4 -6.25 -13.37 -7.65
N HIS A 5 -6.02 -14.56 -7.10
CA HIS A 5 -6.61 -15.79 -7.61
C HIS A 5 -7.75 -16.20 -6.68
N VAL A 6 -8.98 -16.13 -7.18
CA VAL A 6 -10.17 -16.65 -6.49
C VAL A 6 -10.70 -17.80 -7.34
N SER A 7 -10.74 -19.01 -6.79
CA SER A 7 -11.23 -20.21 -7.48
C SER A 7 -10.59 -20.46 -8.86
N GLY A 8 -9.32 -20.09 -9.04
CA GLY A 8 -8.59 -20.26 -10.31
C GLY A 8 -8.82 -19.14 -11.35
N VAL A 9 -9.68 -18.17 -11.06
CA VAL A 9 -9.89 -16.99 -11.91
C VAL A 9 -8.97 -15.86 -11.45
N LYS A 10 -8.19 -15.33 -12.39
CA LYS A 10 -7.35 -14.14 -12.17
C LYS A 10 -8.22 -12.89 -12.24
N ILE A 11 -8.44 -12.26 -11.10
CA ILE A 11 -9.13 -10.97 -11.02
C ILE A 11 -8.07 -9.87 -11.00
N ASN A 12 -8.16 -8.96 -11.97
CA ASN A 12 -7.33 -7.78 -12.06
C ASN A 12 -8.07 -6.64 -11.36
N SER A 13 -7.59 -6.24 -10.19
CA SER A 13 -8.14 -5.06 -9.49
C SER A 13 -7.17 -3.89 -9.60
N TYR A 14 -7.74 -2.72 -9.90
CA TYR A 14 -7.06 -1.45 -9.75
C TYR A 14 -7.41 -0.93 -8.36
N ALA A 15 -6.39 -0.70 -7.54
CA ALA A 15 -6.60 -0.15 -6.21
C ALA A 15 -6.89 1.34 -6.34
N ASP A 16 -8.09 1.78 -5.98
CA ASP A 16 -8.44 3.20 -5.93
C ASP A 16 -7.81 3.90 -4.72
N ALA A 17 -7.55 3.15 -3.65
CA ALA A 17 -6.88 3.60 -2.44
C ALA A 17 -5.84 2.56 -1.98
N ILE A 18 -4.67 3.04 -1.57
CA ILE A 18 -3.55 2.25 -1.07
C ILE A 18 -3.14 2.82 0.29
N MET A 19 -3.06 1.96 1.30
CA MET A 19 -2.52 2.29 2.61
C MET A 19 -1.22 1.51 2.83
N SER A 20 -0.17 2.20 3.29
CA SER A 20 1.12 1.55 3.58
C SER A 20 1.83 2.17 4.78
N ASP A 21 2.94 1.58 5.19
CA ASP A 21 3.83 2.17 6.19
C ASP A 21 4.43 3.49 5.67
N PHE A 22 4.84 4.37 6.59
CA PHE A 22 5.51 5.62 6.26
C PHE A 22 6.97 5.35 5.88
N GLU A 23 7.16 4.81 4.69
CA GLU A 23 8.47 4.58 4.09
C GLU A 23 8.60 5.34 2.77
N PRO A 24 9.57 6.27 2.63
CA PRO A 24 9.76 7.06 1.41
C PRO A 24 9.94 6.24 0.14
N ALA A 25 10.66 5.12 0.25
CA ALA A 25 10.86 4.19 -0.86
C ALA A 25 9.52 3.56 -1.30
N LEU A 26 8.68 3.17 -0.34
CA LEU A 26 7.39 2.55 -0.59
C LEU A 26 6.40 3.54 -1.21
N ILE A 27 6.36 4.78 -0.71
CA ILE A 27 5.58 5.89 -1.28
C ILE A 27 5.95 6.09 -2.77
N THR A 28 7.25 6.13 -3.07
CA THR A 28 7.76 6.35 -4.43
C THR A 28 7.34 5.21 -5.37
N VAL A 29 7.44 3.96 -4.92
CA VAL A 29 7.05 2.79 -5.72
C VAL A 29 5.53 2.78 -5.95
N ILE A 30 4.73 3.11 -4.93
CA ILE A 30 3.27 3.15 -5.05
C ILE A 30 2.85 4.22 -6.07
N ALA A 31 3.40 5.43 -5.97
CA ALA A 31 3.11 6.51 -6.92
C ALA A 31 3.46 6.12 -8.37
N ALA A 32 4.56 5.40 -8.58
CA ALA A 32 4.98 4.96 -9.92
C ALA A 32 4.16 3.78 -10.47
N LYS A 33 3.66 2.87 -9.61
CA LYS A 33 2.99 1.62 -10.03
C LYS A 33 1.47 1.70 -10.03
N PHE A 34 0.90 2.63 -9.28
CA PHE A 34 -0.54 2.78 -9.09
C PHE A 34 -0.95 4.22 -9.39
N VAL A 35 -0.73 4.62 -10.64
CA VAL A 35 -1.12 5.95 -11.13
C VAL A 35 -2.64 6.11 -10.99
N GLY A 36 -3.07 7.19 -10.33
CA GLY A 36 -4.48 7.48 -10.06
C GLY A 36 -5.02 6.91 -8.76
N ALA A 37 -4.27 6.04 -8.07
CA ALA A 37 -4.64 5.59 -6.73
C ALA A 37 -4.34 6.68 -5.69
N THR A 38 -5.24 6.85 -4.72
CA THR A 38 -4.96 7.67 -3.54
C THR A 38 -4.05 6.89 -2.60
N HIS A 39 -2.89 7.45 -2.24
CA HIS A 39 -1.99 6.85 -1.27
C HIS A 39 -2.11 7.53 0.09
N SER A 40 -2.24 6.74 1.16
CA SER A 40 -2.22 7.21 2.54
C SER A 40 -1.24 6.39 3.39
N SER A 41 -0.62 7.05 4.35
CA SER A 41 0.26 6.36 5.32
C SER A 41 -0.54 5.88 6.52
N CYS A 42 -0.21 4.70 7.05
CA CYS A 42 -0.85 4.12 8.22
C CYS A 42 -0.32 4.75 9.51
N TYR A 43 -1.14 5.57 10.18
CA TYR A 43 -0.81 6.18 11.46
C TYR A 43 -0.52 5.14 12.56
N PHE A 44 -1.26 4.03 12.57
CA PHE A 44 -1.08 2.96 13.54
C PHE A 44 0.30 2.32 13.41
N HIS A 45 0.73 1.98 12.19
CA HIS A 45 2.07 1.41 11.95
C HIS A 45 3.19 2.40 12.25
N PHE A 46 3.01 3.70 11.94
CA PHE A 46 3.95 4.74 12.35
C PHE A 46 4.10 4.78 13.88
N THR A 47 2.98 4.82 14.60
CA THR A 47 2.95 4.86 16.07
C THR A 47 3.62 3.61 16.66
N GLN A 48 3.32 2.44 16.12
CA GLN A 48 3.91 1.18 16.55
C GLN A 48 5.43 1.12 16.28
N ALA A 49 5.91 1.70 15.18
CA ALA A 49 7.34 1.83 14.90
C ALA A 49 8.03 2.78 15.88
N VAL A 50 7.42 3.95 16.17
CA VAL A 50 7.91 4.90 17.16
C VAL A 50 8.02 4.23 18.54
N TYR A 51 6.98 3.55 19.01
CA TYR A 51 6.99 2.88 20.32
C TYR A 51 8.00 1.74 20.45
N ARG A 52 8.37 1.09 19.34
CA ARG A 52 9.40 0.03 19.34
C ARG A 52 10.83 0.56 19.28
N ALA A 53 10.99 1.83 18.92
CA ALA A 53 12.29 2.49 18.87
C ALA A 53 12.68 3.17 20.19
N ILE A 54 11.76 3.21 21.17
CA ILE A 54 11.96 3.67 22.55
C ILE A 54 12.22 2.47 23.45
#